data_AF-A0A7S2K4F2-F1
#
_entry.id   AF-A0A7S2K4F2-F1
#
_cell.length_a   1.000
_cell.length_b   1.000
_cell.length_c   1.000
_cell.angle_alpha   90.00
_cell.angle_beta   90.00
_cell.angle_gamma   90.00
#
_symmetry.space_group_name_H-M   'P 1'
#
loop_
_entity.id
_entity.type
_entity.pdbx_description
1 polymer ?
#
loop_
_entity_poly.entity_id
_entity_poly.type
_entity_poly.pdbx_seq_one_letter_code
_entity_poly.pdbx_strand_id
1 'polypeptide(L)'
;IYAAGATASVLYLFFLAIKTDSLGSPGAKFGRNVSNLRFAFPFFVLAAVAAFNILSGSEDTGLQKSGDIFSTVRKDQFAAAMIGFLTYRIPLFLRQLQPIVGDSVSDYLPGSAGLAMQLASSEDGKATQDLVSSPDDGLTTVLLVCGPSGTGKTTLVKKLLSNDSDDRFVQPEWMDKNMAGAQFEVMTRRGEFLKMDKTGRYGLSVDSIVNAVDMGSENEPKGTKKAVVVDADVELAKELSKVSNIRLVGVWVGLDSIEKIQERARAQMASGDIVIPPGESEDSVLRARVKNIVKDIEYGVLSGIFEFTILNDDIEESLQQLKAAAEYCFK
;
A
#
# COMPACT_ATOMS: atom_id res chain seq x y z
N ILE A 1 31.83 -15.45 -9.09
CA ILE A 1 30.34 -15.49 -9.20
C ILE A 1 29.72 -14.17 -8.70
N TYR A 2 29.98 -13.75 -7.46
CA TYR A 2 29.58 -12.41 -6.98
C TYR A 2 30.03 -11.27 -7.93
N ALA A 3 31.31 -11.26 -8.32
CA ALA A 3 31.83 -10.28 -9.28
C ALA A 3 31.09 -10.28 -10.62
N ALA A 4 30.65 -11.45 -11.10
CA ALA A 4 29.85 -11.56 -12.33
C ALA A 4 28.45 -10.94 -12.15
N GLY A 5 27.83 -11.15 -10.99
CA GLY A 5 26.59 -10.45 -10.61
C GLY A 5 26.76 -8.94 -10.56
N ALA A 6 27.85 -8.45 -9.96
CA ALA A 6 28.16 -7.03 -9.90
C ALA A 6 28.42 -6.43 -11.29
N THR A 7 29.18 -7.11 -12.16
CA THR A 7 29.36 -6.67 -13.56
C THR A 7 28.03 -6.62 -14.31
N ALA A 8 27.15 -7.60 -14.11
CA ALA A 8 25.82 -7.57 -14.70
C ALA A 8 24.95 -6.41 -14.17
N SER A 9 25.13 -6.00 -12.91
CA SER A 9 24.46 -4.80 -12.39
C SER A 9 24.96 -3.50 -13.05
N VAL A 10 26.26 -3.41 -13.34
CA VAL A 10 26.84 -2.24 -14.03
C VAL A 10 26.33 -2.19 -15.47
N LEU A 11 26.29 -3.33 -16.15
CA LEU A 11 25.70 -3.43 -17.49
C LEU A 11 24.22 -3.09 -17.49
N TYR A 12 23.47 -3.57 -16.49
CA TYR A 12 22.06 -3.22 -16.30
C TYR A 12 21.86 -1.71 -16.18
N LEU A 13 22.68 -1.03 -15.37
CA LEU A 13 22.64 0.44 -15.23
C LEU A 13 23.00 1.16 -16.51
N PHE A 14 23.99 0.67 -17.26
CA PHE A 14 24.39 1.23 -18.56
C PHE A 14 23.24 1.20 -19.57
N PHE A 15 22.51 0.08 -19.67
CA PHE A 15 21.32 0.00 -20.53
C PHE A 15 20.17 0.89 -20.05
N LEU A 16 20.08 1.11 -18.74
CA LEU A 16 19.11 2.02 -18.16
C LEU A 16 19.43 3.47 -18.57
N ALA A 17 20.70 3.87 -18.52
CA ALA A 17 21.18 5.18 -18.98
C ALA A 17 20.85 5.42 -20.46
N ILE A 18 21.15 4.46 -21.35
CA ILE A 18 20.83 4.53 -22.79
C ILE A 18 19.34 4.77 -23.04
N LYS A 19 18.46 4.14 -22.26
CA LYS A 19 17.01 4.34 -22.39
C LYS A 19 16.65 5.80 -22.07
N THR A 20 17.18 6.33 -20.97
CA THR A 20 16.97 7.73 -20.54
C THR A 20 17.40 8.72 -21.63
N ASP A 21 18.55 8.50 -22.25
CA ASP A 21 19.07 9.38 -23.31
C ASP A 21 18.29 9.27 -24.63
N SER A 22 17.70 8.09 -24.90
CA SER A 22 16.90 7.86 -26.11
C SER A 22 15.49 8.46 -26.06
N LEU A 23 15.01 8.91 -24.89
CA LEU A 23 13.65 9.42 -24.70
C LEU A 23 13.40 10.82 -25.32
N GLY A 24 14.39 11.42 -26.00
CA GLY A 24 14.26 12.73 -26.66
C GLY A 24 14.49 12.75 -28.18
N SER A 25 14.80 11.61 -28.83
CA SER A 25 15.20 11.60 -30.25
C SER A 25 14.18 10.94 -31.19
N PRO A 26 13.83 11.55 -32.36
CA PRO A 26 12.82 11.03 -33.29
C PRO A 26 13.13 9.67 -33.96
N GLY A 27 14.27 9.04 -33.68
CA GLY A 27 14.71 7.76 -34.27
C GLY A 27 14.76 6.56 -33.32
N ALA A 28 14.18 6.65 -32.11
CA ALA A 28 14.48 5.75 -30.98
C ALA A 28 13.87 4.32 -31.02
N LYS A 29 13.65 3.70 -32.19
CA LYS A 29 13.23 2.27 -32.25
C LYS A 29 14.33 1.32 -31.76
N PHE A 30 15.60 1.69 -31.94
CA PHE A 30 16.74 0.87 -31.50
C PHE A 30 16.90 0.86 -29.96
N GLY A 31 16.67 2.01 -29.31
CA GLY A 31 16.77 2.13 -27.85
C GLY A 31 15.74 1.30 -27.10
N ARG A 32 14.52 1.13 -27.66
CA ARG A 32 13.45 0.35 -27.02
C ARG A 32 13.79 -1.14 -26.93
N ASN A 33 14.29 -1.75 -28.00
CA ASN A 33 14.65 -3.17 -28.04
C ASN A 33 15.88 -3.47 -27.19
N VAL A 34 16.90 -2.61 -27.25
CA VAL A 34 18.12 -2.74 -26.44
C VAL A 34 17.82 -2.55 -24.95
N SER A 35 16.87 -1.67 -24.60
CA SER A 35 16.47 -1.47 -23.20
C SER A 35 15.75 -2.67 -22.59
N ASN A 36 15.01 -3.45 -23.39
CA ASN A 36 14.33 -4.65 -22.90
C ASN A 36 15.30 -5.80 -22.59
N LEU A 37 16.50 -5.78 -23.18
CA LEU A 37 17.57 -6.74 -22.89
C LEU A 37 17.96 -6.73 -21.40
N ARG A 38 17.73 -5.63 -20.69
CA ARG A 38 17.98 -5.50 -19.24
C ARG A 38 17.29 -6.58 -18.39
N PHE A 39 16.12 -7.05 -18.82
CA PHE A 39 15.36 -8.09 -18.12
C PHE A 39 15.93 -9.50 -18.36
N ALA A 40 16.74 -9.67 -19.40
CA ALA A 40 17.41 -10.93 -19.70
C ALA A 40 18.73 -11.10 -18.93
N PHE A 41 19.32 -10.03 -18.38
CA PHE A 41 20.62 -10.10 -17.70
C PHE A 41 20.68 -11.06 -16.51
N PRO A 42 19.67 -11.11 -15.61
CA PRO A 42 19.66 -12.12 -14.56
C PRO A 42 19.74 -13.54 -15.11
N PHE A 43 19.02 -13.82 -16.21
CA PHE A 43 19.04 -15.12 -16.88
C PHE A 43 20.39 -15.38 -17.56
N PHE A 44 21.03 -14.38 -18.17
CA PHE A 44 22.36 -14.51 -18.75
C PHE A 44 23.43 -14.82 -17.70
N VAL A 45 23.37 -14.19 -16.53
CA VAL A 45 24.30 -14.49 -15.42
C VAL A 45 24.12 -15.92 -14.95
N LEU A 46 22.87 -16.39 -14.81
CA LEU A 46 22.57 -17.76 -14.42
C LEU A 46 23.01 -18.78 -15.48
N ALA A 47 22.77 -18.49 -16.76
CA ALA A 47 23.23 -19.32 -17.86
C ALA A 47 24.76 -19.39 -17.95
N ALA A 48 25.45 -18.28 -17.72
CA ALA A 48 26.91 -18.22 -17.70
C ALA A 48 27.50 -19.01 -16.51
N VAL A 49 26.89 -18.91 -15.33
CA VAL A 49 27.29 -19.70 -14.15
C VAL A 49 27.02 -21.20 -14.37
N ALA A 50 25.88 -21.54 -14.95
CA ALA A 50 25.54 -22.92 -15.31
C ALA A 50 26.54 -23.50 -16.33
N ALA A 51 26.85 -22.76 -17.40
CA ALA A 51 27.83 -23.18 -18.39
C ALA A 51 29.23 -23.33 -17.78
N PHE A 52 29.64 -22.40 -16.92
CA PHE A 52 30.92 -22.47 -16.21
C PHE A 52 31.01 -23.71 -15.32
N ASN A 53 29.94 -24.06 -14.60
CA ASN A 53 29.88 -25.27 -13.78
C ASN A 53 29.94 -26.56 -14.60
N ILE A 54 29.34 -26.59 -15.80
CA ILE A 54 29.42 -27.72 -16.73
C ILE A 54 30.84 -27.86 -17.30
N LEU A 55 31.45 -26.75 -17.70
CA LEU A 55 32.79 -26.71 -18.32
C LEU A 55 33.93 -27.01 -17.33
N SER A 56 33.75 -26.68 -16.04
CA SER A 56 34.80 -26.83 -15.02
C SER A 56 34.95 -28.25 -14.47
N GLY A 57 34.16 -29.22 -14.94
CA GLY A 57 34.24 -30.62 -14.51
C GLY A 57 33.70 -30.82 -13.09
N SER A 58 32.55 -31.48 -12.99
CA SER A 58 31.84 -31.75 -11.74
C SER A 58 32.47 -32.89 -10.92
N GLU A 59 33.74 -32.77 -10.52
CA GLU A 59 34.35 -33.76 -9.62
C GLU A 59 34.30 -33.37 -8.13
N ASP A 60 34.01 -32.11 -7.78
CA ASP A 60 34.09 -31.65 -6.38
C ASP A 60 32.83 -30.92 -5.85
N THR A 61 31.70 -31.01 -6.56
CA THR A 61 30.57 -30.06 -6.34
C THR A 61 29.30 -30.63 -5.73
N GLY A 62 29.22 -31.94 -5.40
CA GLY A 62 28.09 -32.50 -4.65
C GLY A 62 26.71 -32.35 -5.32
N LEU A 63 26.67 -32.21 -6.65
CA LEU A 63 25.44 -32.01 -7.41
C LEU A 63 24.68 -33.33 -7.57
N GLN A 64 23.49 -33.42 -6.97
CA GLN A 64 22.57 -34.55 -7.17
C GLN A 64 21.95 -34.50 -8.58
N LYS A 65 21.88 -35.67 -9.24
CA LYS A 65 21.21 -35.91 -10.52
C LYS A 65 19.68 -35.82 -10.40
N SER A 66 19.12 -34.64 -10.15
CA SER A 66 17.69 -34.37 -10.33
C SER A 66 17.54 -33.34 -11.44
N GLY A 67 16.65 -33.56 -12.41
CA GLY A 67 16.50 -32.71 -13.62
C GLY A 67 15.89 -31.33 -13.40
N ASP A 68 16.27 -30.65 -12.32
CA ASP A 68 15.83 -29.31 -11.95
C ASP A 68 16.90 -28.28 -12.34
N ILE A 69 16.52 -27.02 -12.61
CA ILE A 69 17.45 -25.96 -13.05
C ILE A 69 18.52 -25.67 -11.97
N PHE A 70 18.22 -26.01 -10.71
CA PHE A 70 19.13 -26.00 -9.57
C PHE A 70 20.13 -27.17 -9.52
N SER A 71 20.06 -28.13 -10.44
CA SER A 71 21.06 -29.20 -10.58
C SER A 71 22.34 -28.74 -11.26
N THR A 72 22.32 -27.56 -11.88
CA THR A 72 23.46 -27.01 -12.63
C THR A 72 24.07 -25.81 -11.91
N VAL A 73 23.34 -25.17 -10.98
CA VAL A 73 23.80 -24.00 -10.22
C VAL A 73 23.50 -24.22 -8.74
N ARG A 74 24.54 -24.21 -7.89
CA ARG A 74 24.37 -24.34 -6.43
C ARG A 74 23.61 -23.14 -5.86
N LYS A 75 22.83 -23.37 -4.79
CA LYS A 75 22.09 -22.33 -4.07
C LYS A 75 23.00 -21.16 -3.62
N ASP A 76 24.20 -21.48 -3.15
CA ASP A 76 25.19 -20.48 -2.71
C ASP A 76 25.68 -19.60 -3.88
N GLN A 77 25.83 -20.20 -5.05
CA GLN A 77 26.28 -19.51 -6.26
C GLN A 77 25.17 -18.60 -6.82
N PHE A 78 23.94 -19.09 -6.79
CA PHE A 78 22.75 -18.31 -7.12
C PHE A 78 22.62 -17.11 -6.17
N ALA A 79 22.69 -17.33 -4.86
CA ALA A 79 22.62 -16.27 -3.86
C ALA A 79 23.74 -15.23 -4.04
N ALA A 80 24.98 -15.66 -4.23
CA ALA A 80 26.11 -14.76 -4.46
C ALA A 80 25.96 -13.94 -5.76
N ALA A 81 25.45 -14.53 -6.84
CA ALA A 81 25.17 -13.84 -8.09
C ALA A 81 24.03 -12.81 -7.94
N MET A 82 22.95 -13.18 -7.24
CA MET A 82 21.80 -12.32 -7.00
C MET A 82 22.12 -11.15 -6.08
N ILE A 83 22.87 -11.39 -4.98
CA ILE A 83 23.33 -10.33 -4.09
C ILE A 83 24.21 -9.36 -4.87
N GLY A 84 25.19 -9.85 -5.63
CA GLY A 84 26.04 -9.01 -6.48
C GLY A 84 25.25 -8.23 -7.54
N PHE A 85 24.22 -8.83 -8.13
CA PHE A 85 23.34 -8.16 -9.08
C PHE A 85 22.46 -7.10 -8.42
N LEU A 86 22.04 -7.27 -7.16
CA LEU A 86 21.18 -6.33 -6.45
C LEU A 86 21.96 -5.21 -5.75
N THR A 87 23.29 -5.28 -5.71
CA THR A 87 24.15 -4.27 -5.09
C THR A 87 23.89 -2.85 -5.60
N TYR A 88 23.49 -2.66 -6.87
CA TYR A 88 23.15 -1.33 -7.40
C TYR A 88 21.92 -0.69 -6.73
N ARG A 89 21.02 -1.49 -6.14
CA ARG A 89 19.85 -0.98 -5.41
C ARG A 89 20.14 -0.67 -3.96
N ILE A 90 21.24 -1.17 -3.40
CA ILE A 90 21.60 -0.94 -1.99
C ILE A 90 21.59 0.56 -1.64
N PRO A 91 22.20 1.47 -2.42
CA PRO A 91 22.13 2.91 -2.14
C PRO A 91 20.72 3.52 -2.21
N LEU A 92 19.84 2.96 -3.06
CA LEU A 92 18.44 3.41 -3.18
C LEU A 92 17.61 2.95 -1.98
N PHE A 93 17.83 1.71 -1.52
CA PHE A 93 17.22 1.20 -0.30
C PHE A 93 17.74 1.92 0.95
N LEU A 94 19.04 2.21 1.04
CA LEU A 94 19.60 2.99 2.16
C LEU A 94 19.00 4.41 2.23
N ARG A 95 18.75 5.05 1.09
CA ARG A 95 18.06 6.36 1.06
C ARG A 95 16.59 6.27 1.46
N GLN A 96 15.94 5.15 1.22
CA GLN A 96 14.56 4.88 1.67
C GLN A 96 14.48 4.50 3.15
N LEU A 97 15.55 3.91 3.70
CA LEU A 97 15.67 3.57 5.12
C LEU A 97 16.16 4.73 5.99
N GLN A 98 16.72 5.79 5.39
CA GLN A 98 17.27 6.92 6.14
C GLN A 98 16.30 7.68 7.06
N PRO A 99 14.96 7.70 6.86
CA PRO A 99 14.02 8.23 7.85
C PRO A 99 13.65 7.23 8.98
N ILE A 100 14.10 5.97 8.91
CA ILE A 100 13.60 4.85 9.75
C ILE A 100 14.68 4.30 10.70
N VAL A 101 15.91 4.82 10.65
CA VAL A 101 16.99 4.41 11.57
C VAL A 101 16.90 5.21 12.87
N GLY A 102 15.86 4.92 13.64
CA GLY A 102 15.61 5.39 14.99
C GLY A 102 14.56 4.49 15.63
N ASP A 103 15.06 3.40 16.22
CA ASP A 103 14.35 2.33 16.94
C ASP A 103 13.63 1.25 16.09
N SER A 104 14.03 0.00 16.34
CA SER A 104 13.36 -1.27 16.01
C SER A 104 13.13 -1.61 14.52
N VAL A 105 14.19 -2.14 13.88
CA VAL A 105 14.18 -2.63 12.48
C VAL A 105 13.33 -3.91 12.27
N SER A 106 12.85 -4.57 13.32
CA SER A 106 12.06 -5.81 13.20
C SER A 106 10.60 -5.61 12.82
N ASP A 107 10.02 -4.44 13.09
CA ASP A 107 8.56 -4.26 13.07
C ASP A 107 8.04 -3.61 11.78
N TYR A 108 8.94 -3.18 10.88
CA TYR A 108 8.59 -2.42 9.67
C TYR A 108 9.18 -3.01 8.38
N LEU A 109 9.35 -4.33 8.30
CA LEU A 109 9.61 -5.01 7.02
C LEU A 109 8.27 -5.37 6.35
N PRO A 110 7.83 -4.65 5.30
CA PRO A 110 6.55 -4.89 4.66
C PRO A 110 6.57 -6.18 3.83
N GLY A 111 5.51 -6.97 3.95
CA GLY A 111 5.23 -8.12 3.09
C GLY A 111 6.11 -9.35 3.36
N SER A 112 6.08 -10.30 2.41
CA SER A 112 6.60 -11.68 2.53
C SER A 112 8.05 -11.82 3.01
N ALA A 113 8.87 -10.76 2.97
CA ALA A 113 10.21 -10.73 3.54
C ALA A 113 10.20 -10.69 5.08
N GLY A 114 9.26 -9.98 5.71
CA GLY A 114 9.08 -10.00 7.17
C GLY A 114 8.65 -11.38 7.65
N LEU A 115 7.74 -12.03 6.91
CA LEU A 115 7.28 -13.39 7.18
C LEU A 115 8.40 -14.43 7.02
N ALA A 116 9.26 -14.30 6.00
CA ALA A 116 10.42 -15.17 5.82
C ALA A 116 11.50 -14.96 6.89
N MET A 117 11.73 -13.72 7.33
CA MET A 117 12.69 -13.42 8.38
C MET A 117 12.21 -13.89 9.75
N GLN A 118 10.90 -13.79 10.01
CA GLN A 118 10.25 -14.33 11.21
C GLN A 118 10.28 -15.87 11.23
N LEU A 119 10.13 -16.52 10.07
CA LEU A 119 10.30 -17.98 9.95
C LEU A 119 11.77 -18.40 10.14
N ALA A 120 12.73 -17.60 9.69
CA ALA A 120 14.16 -17.87 9.88
C ALA A 120 14.63 -17.60 11.33
N SER A 121 14.04 -16.63 12.03
CA SER A 121 14.33 -16.38 13.44
C SER A 121 13.65 -17.39 14.39
N SER A 122 12.74 -18.21 13.86
CA SER A 122 12.04 -19.28 14.60
C SER A 122 12.81 -20.61 14.63
N GLU A 123 14.08 -20.65 14.17
CA GLU A 123 14.90 -21.87 14.16
C GLU A 123 15.50 -22.27 15.53
N ASP A 124 15.15 -21.59 16.62
CA ASP A 124 15.33 -22.13 17.98
C ASP A 124 14.05 -22.85 18.42
N GLY A 125 14.03 -24.16 18.14
CA GLY A 125 12.88 -25.04 18.29
C GLY A 125 12.20 -24.99 19.67
N LYS A 126 11.09 -24.26 19.74
CA LYS A 126 9.90 -24.52 20.58
C LYS A 126 8.79 -23.53 20.18
N ALA A 127 7.56 -24.05 20.09
CA ALA A 127 6.29 -23.36 19.85
C ALA A 127 5.83 -23.26 18.38
N THR A 128 5.22 -24.35 17.89
CA THR A 128 4.39 -24.36 16.68
C THR A 128 2.90 -24.45 17.02
N GLN A 129 2.46 -23.83 18.13
CA GLN A 129 1.06 -23.95 18.56
C GLN A 129 0.44 -22.74 19.29
N ASP A 130 1.08 -21.56 19.30
CA ASP A 130 0.59 -20.39 20.08
C ASP A 130 0.61 -19.04 19.32
N LEU A 131 0.32 -18.99 18.01
CA LEU A 131 0.23 -17.69 17.28
C LEU A 131 -1.09 -17.49 16.51
N VAL A 132 -2.14 -18.20 16.89
CA VAL A 132 -3.52 -17.79 16.61
C VAL A 132 -4.16 -17.51 17.95
N SER A 133 -4.25 -16.22 18.28
CA SER A 133 -4.92 -15.57 19.42
C SER A 133 -3.97 -14.66 20.19
N SER A 134 -3.88 -13.41 19.75
CA SER A 134 -3.76 -12.30 20.71
C SER A 134 -5.19 -11.81 20.98
N PRO A 135 -5.77 -12.14 22.16
CA PRO A 135 -7.06 -11.61 22.54
C PRO A 135 -6.87 -10.20 23.11
N ASP A 136 -7.52 -9.22 22.48
CA ASP A 136 -7.79 -7.88 23.04
C ASP A 136 -6.57 -7.02 23.40
N ASP A 137 -5.99 -6.35 22.41
CA ASP A 137 -4.93 -5.36 22.62
C ASP A 137 -5.44 -4.01 23.17
N GLY A 138 -6.74 -3.90 23.51
CA GLY A 138 -7.37 -2.64 23.95
C GLY A 138 -7.36 -1.52 22.90
N LEU A 139 -6.81 -1.77 21.70
CA LEU A 139 -6.73 -0.82 20.60
C LEU A 139 -8.07 -0.72 19.88
N THR A 140 -8.50 0.51 19.60
CA THR A 140 -9.67 0.79 18.76
C THR A 140 -9.43 0.26 17.36
N THR A 141 -10.31 -0.62 16.88
CA THR A 141 -10.24 -1.12 15.50
C THR A 141 -10.96 -0.18 14.55
N VAL A 142 -10.27 0.23 13.49
CA VAL A 142 -10.74 1.20 12.50
C VAL A 142 -10.75 0.55 11.12
N LEU A 143 -11.93 0.44 10.52
CA LEU A 143 -12.11 0.10 9.11
C LEU A 143 -11.86 1.36 8.28
N LEU A 144 -10.68 1.43 7.67
CA LEU A 144 -10.27 2.53 6.81
C LEU A 144 -10.67 2.23 5.37
N VAL A 145 -11.69 2.91 4.85
CA VAL A 145 -12.08 2.81 3.45
C VAL A 145 -11.48 4.00 2.70
N CYS A 146 -10.48 3.73 1.85
CA CYS A 146 -9.77 4.75 1.09
C CYS A 146 -9.85 4.48 -0.40
N GLY A 147 -9.80 5.52 -1.21
CA GLY A 147 -9.71 5.38 -2.66
C GLY A 147 -9.72 6.74 -3.34
N PRO A 148 -9.43 6.79 -4.65
CA PRO A 148 -9.45 8.03 -5.41
C PRO A 148 -10.85 8.67 -5.39
N SER A 149 -10.90 9.99 -5.55
CA SER A 149 -12.18 10.67 -5.72
C SER A 149 -12.97 10.12 -6.92
N GLY A 150 -14.29 9.94 -6.75
CA GLY A 150 -15.17 9.45 -7.81
C GLY A 150 -15.31 7.92 -7.92
N THR A 151 -14.64 7.14 -7.08
CA THR A 151 -14.78 5.66 -7.10
C THR A 151 -16.07 5.16 -6.45
N GLY A 152 -16.84 5.99 -5.74
CA GLY A 152 -18.10 5.60 -5.10
C GLY A 152 -17.95 5.09 -3.66
N LYS A 153 -16.76 5.25 -3.06
CA LYS A 153 -16.43 4.86 -1.68
C LYS A 153 -17.47 5.31 -0.63
N THR A 154 -17.89 6.57 -0.68
CA THR A 154 -18.86 7.15 0.27
C THR A 154 -20.22 6.46 0.18
N THR A 155 -20.62 6.04 -1.03
CA THR A 155 -21.86 5.29 -1.25
C THR A 155 -21.76 3.89 -0.66
N LEU A 156 -20.62 3.21 -0.83
CA LEU A 156 -20.37 1.89 -0.26
C LEU A 156 -20.38 1.94 1.28
N VAL A 157 -19.69 2.92 1.89
CA VAL A 157 -19.67 3.12 3.34
C VAL A 157 -21.08 3.38 3.89
N LYS A 158 -21.85 4.27 3.26
CA LYS A 158 -23.23 4.53 3.67
C LYS A 158 -24.09 3.27 3.61
N LYS A 159 -24.00 2.51 2.52
CA LYS A 159 -24.75 1.25 2.38
C LYS A 159 -24.27 0.17 3.36
N LEU A 160 -22.99 0.13 3.71
CA LEU A 160 -22.47 -0.78 4.73
C LEU A 160 -23.16 -0.50 6.08
N LEU A 161 -23.18 0.76 6.50
CA LEU A 161 -23.77 1.19 7.76
C LEU A 161 -25.30 1.04 7.78
N SER A 162 -25.99 1.33 6.68
CA SER A 162 -27.44 1.14 6.60
C SER A 162 -27.86 -0.34 6.57
N ASN A 163 -26.98 -1.24 6.11
CA ASN A 163 -27.23 -2.67 6.06
C ASN A 163 -26.69 -3.42 7.27
N ASP A 164 -26.12 -2.72 8.25
CA ASP A 164 -25.65 -3.32 9.49
C ASP A 164 -26.83 -3.43 10.45
N SER A 165 -27.33 -4.65 10.65
CA SER A 165 -28.40 -4.93 11.62
C SER A 165 -27.89 -4.97 13.05
N ASP A 166 -26.58 -5.16 13.23
CA ASP A 166 -25.98 -5.54 14.50
C ASP A 166 -25.27 -4.36 15.19
N ASP A 167 -25.36 -3.15 14.61
CA ASP A 167 -24.73 -1.90 15.09
C ASP A 167 -23.24 -2.05 15.48
N ARG A 168 -22.54 -2.92 14.75
CA ARG A 168 -21.12 -3.23 14.97
C ARG A 168 -20.22 -2.18 14.33
N PHE A 169 -20.73 -1.43 13.36
CA PHE A 169 -20.01 -0.39 12.64
C PHE A 169 -20.46 1.02 13.04
N VAL A 170 -19.54 1.81 13.58
CA VAL A 170 -19.82 3.19 14.06
C VAL A 170 -19.03 4.20 13.24
N GLN A 171 -19.59 5.39 12.98
CA GLN A 171 -18.84 6.49 12.38
C GLN A 171 -18.20 7.38 13.45
N PRO A 172 -17.02 7.96 13.19
CA PRO A 172 -16.43 8.91 14.14
C PRO A 172 -17.23 10.20 14.21
N GLU A 173 -17.32 10.79 15.40
CA GLU A 173 -18.01 12.05 15.60
C GLU A 173 -17.13 13.23 15.20
N TRP A 174 -17.69 14.15 14.42
CA TRP A 174 -17.01 15.37 14.03
C TRP A 174 -17.22 16.46 15.09
N MET A 175 -16.12 17.01 15.60
CA MET A 175 -16.20 18.09 16.60
C MET A 175 -16.66 19.38 15.93
N ASP A 176 -17.79 19.95 16.39
CA ASP A 176 -18.31 21.24 15.92
C ASP A 176 -17.68 22.39 16.71
N LYS A 177 -17.05 23.32 16.01
CA LYS A 177 -16.55 24.58 16.55
C LYS A 177 -17.60 25.38 17.31
N ASN A 178 -18.86 25.34 16.90
CA ASN A 178 -19.93 26.12 17.55
C ASN A 178 -20.38 25.52 18.88
N MET A 179 -20.28 24.19 19.03
CA MET A 179 -20.63 23.51 20.28
C MET A 179 -19.44 23.45 21.26
N ALA A 180 -18.24 23.18 20.74
CA ALA A 180 -17.04 22.94 21.53
C ALA A 180 -15.95 24.00 21.31
N GLY A 181 -16.33 25.28 21.17
CA GLY A 181 -15.43 26.34 20.68
C GLY A 181 -14.08 26.46 21.39
N ALA A 182 -14.06 26.41 22.73
CA ALA A 182 -12.80 26.50 23.49
C ALA A 182 -11.88 25.29 23.26
N GLN A 183 -12.42 24.07 23.22
CA GLN A 183 -11.65 22.85 22.94
C GLN A 183 -11.19 22.82 21.48
N PHE A 184 -12.07 23.19 20.55
CA PHE A 184 -11.78 23.27 19.13
C PHE A 184 -10.61 24.21 18.83
N GLU A 185 -10.57 25.41 19.44
CA GLU A 185 -9.46 26.34 19.24
C GLU A 185 -8.13 25.82 19.79
N VAL A 186 -8.16 25.16 20.95
CA VAL A 186 -6.96 24.55 21.56
C VAL A 186 -6.43 23.43 20.65
N MET A 187 -7.27 22.50 20.22
CA MET A 187 -6.89 21.40 19.33
C MET A 187 -6.38 21.92 17.98
N THR A 188 -7.00 22.96 17.43
CA THR A 188 -6.54 23.61 16.20
C THR A 188 -5.14 24.18 16.35
N ARG A 189 -4.84 24.88 17.46
CA ARG A 189 -3.50 25.46 17.72
C ARG A 189 -2.42 24.40 17.93
N ARG A 190 -2.81 23.23 18.46
CA ARG A 190 -1.90 22.10 18.70
C ARG A 190 -1.72 21.20 17.49
N GLY A 191 -2.54 21.37 16.44
CA GLY A 191 -2.49 20.52 15.25
C GLY A 191 -3.03 19.12 15.49
N GLU A 192 -3.98 18.95 16.43
CA GLU A 192 -4.51 17.64 16.83
C GLU A 192 -5.64 17.14 15.89
N PHE A 193 -6.09 17.96 14.94
CA PHE A 193 -7.07 17.55 13.94
C PHE A 193 -6.41 16.84 12.76
N LEU A 194 -6.87 15.62 12.48
CA LEU A 194 -6.49 14.83 11.32
C LEU A 194 -7.07 15.41 10.03
N LYS A 195 -8.29 15.97 10.11
CA LYS A 195 -8.98 16.58 8.98
C LYS A 195 -9.94 17.66 9.43
N MET A 196 -10.04 18.71 8.62
CA MET A 196 -11.05 19.75 8.75
C MET A 196 -12.03 19.67 7.57
N ASP A 197 -13.30 19.98 7.83
CA ASP A 197 -14.26 20.19 6.77
C ASP A 197 -13.92 21.46 5.95
N LYS A 198 -14.42 21.55 4.72
CA LYS A 198 -14.22 22.70 3.81
C LYS A 198 -14.67 24.03 4.42
N THR A 199 -15.63 23.99 5.35
CA THR A 199 -16.13 25.17 6.06
C THR A 199 -15.24 25.60 7.23
N GLY A 200 -14.30 24.75 7.67
CA GLY A 200 -13.50 24.95 8.88
C GLY A 200 -14.31 24.91 10.18
N ARG A 201 -15.58 24.47 10.11
CA ARG A 201 -16.47 24.35 11.28
C ARG A 201 -16.30 23.02 12.01
N TYR A 202 -16.07 21.95 11.27
CA TYR A 202 -15.99 20.60 11.81
C TYR A 202 -14.57 20.07 11.69
N GLY A 203 -14.09 19.42 12.74
CA GLY A 203 -12.77 18.80 12.79
C GLY A 203 -12.87 17.35 13.26
N LEU A 204 -12.11 16.47 12.60
CA LEU A 204 -11.95 15.07 12.96
C LEU A 204 -10.61 14.89 13.68
N SER A 205 -10.63 14.42 14.93
CA SER A 205 -9.43 14.12 15.73
C SER A 205 -9.28 12.61 15.95
N VAL A 206 -8.12 12.19 16.47
CA VAL A 206 -7.91 10.81 16.92
C VAL A 206 -8.87 10.46 18.07
N ASP A 207 -9.03 11.39 19.02
CA ASP A 207 -9.93 11.20 20.17
C ASP A 207 -11.39 10.96 19.72
N SER A 208 -11.85 11.66 18.68
CA SER A 208 -13.16 11.42 18.07
C SER A 208 -13.34 10.00 17.52
N ILE A 209 -12.25 9.39 17.03
CA ILE A 209 -12.28 8.02 16.50
C ILE A 209 -12.30 7.03 17.66
N VAL A 210 -11.48 7.24 18.69
CA VAL A 210 -11.42 6.35 19.86
C VAL A 210 -12.72 6.39 20.65
N ASN A 211 -13.24 7.59 20.94
CA ASN A 211 -14.45 7.77 21.75
C ASN A 211 -15.74 7.30 21.04
N ALA A 212 -15.74 7.19 19.70
CA ALA A 212 -16.90 6.70 18.96
C ALA A 212 -17.28 5.27 19.34
N VAL A 213 -16.31 4.45 19.74
CA VAL A 213 -16.57 3.08 20.21
C VAL A 213 -17.21 3.08 21.61
N ASP A 214 -16.80 4.00 22.48
CA ASP A 214 -17.28 4.08 23.86
C ASP A 214 -18.72 4.61 23.95
N MET A 215 -19.07 5.63 23.15
CA MET A 215 -20.41 6.22 23.16
C MET A 215 -21.49 5.29 22.58
N GLY A 216 -21.13 4.41 21.64
CA GLY A 216 -22.03 3.39 21.09
C GLY A 216 -22.32 2.24 22.07
N SER A 217 -21.64 2.19 23.22
CA SER A 217 -21.68 1.08 24.19
C SER A 217 -22.66 1.30 25.35
N GLU A 218 -23.25 2.50 25.51
CA GLU A 218 -24.11 2.81 26.67
C GLU A 218 -25.40 1.98 26.74
N ASN A 219 -25.87 1.39 25.63
CA ASN A 219 -27.11 0.61 25.56
C ASN A 219 -26.93 -0.89 25.29
N GLU A 220 -25.69 -1.40 25.20
CA GLU A 220 -25.42 -2.79 24.80
C GLU A 220 -24.73 -3.61 25.89
N PRO A 221 -24.98 -4.94 25.93
CA PRO A 221 -24.29 -5.83 26.86
C PRO A 221 -22.78 -5.78 26.62
N LYS A 222 -22.02 -5.48 27.68
CA LYS A 222 -20.55 -5.52 27.74
C LYS A 222 -20.01 -6.76 27.00
N GLY A 223 -19.51 -6.60 25.78
CA GLY A 223 -18.92 -7.69 25.00
C GLY A 223 -19.02 -7.58 23.48
N THR A 224 -19.86 -6.70 22.93
CA THR A 224 -19.89 -6.45 21.48
C THR A 224 -18.71 -5.58 21.06
N LYS A 225 -17.74 -6.19 20.35
CA LYS A 225 -16.65 -5.44 19.71
C LYS A 225 -17.24 -4.59 18.59
N LYS A 226 -17.07 -3.27 18.67
CA LYS A 226 -17.45 -2.33 17.60
C LYS A 226 -16.20 -1.88 16.82
N ALA A 227 -16.38 -1.59 15.54
CA ALA A 227 -15.34 -1.10 14.65
C ALA A 227 -15.73 0.27 14.07
N VAL A 228 -14.78 1.21 14.06
CA VAL A 228 -15.04 2.56 13.54
C VAL A 228 -14.81 2.58 12.04
N VAL A 229 -15.82 2.98 11.27
CA VAL A 229 -15.71 3.08 9.81
C VAL A 229 -15.36 4.50 9.41
N VAL A 230 -14.20 4.66 8.77
CA VAL A 230 -13.70 5.95 8.31
C VAL A 230 -13.65 5.99 6.79
N ASP A 231 -14.47 6.87 6.19
CA ASP A 231 -14.36 7.23 4.77
C ASP A 231 -13.22 8.25 4.60
N ALA A 232 -12.07 7.77 4.14
CA ALA A 232 -10.85 8.55 4.03
C ALA A 232 -10.47 8.86 2.58
N ASP A 233 -9.88 10.04 2.39
CA ASP A 233 -9.00 10.30 1.25
C ASP A 233 -7.57 9.86 1.60
N VAL A 234 -6.69 9.91 0.60
CA VAL A 234 -5.29 9.53 0.74
C VAL A 234 -4.57 10.36 1.82
N GLU A 235 -4.94 11.62 1.99
CA GLU A 235 -4.36 12.49 3.03
C GLU A 235 -4.77 12.03 4.43
N LEU A 236 -6.06 11.79 4.68
CA LEU A 236 -6.51 11.26 5.97
C LEU A 236 -5.96 9.86 6.25
N ALA A 237 -5.86 9.00 5.22
CA ALA A 237 -5.26 7.68 5.35
C ALA A 237 -3.78 7.74 5.77
N LYS A 238 -3.02 8.72 5.25
CA LYS A 238 -1.63 8.98 5.67
C LYS A 238 -1.53 9.40 7.12
N GLU A 239 -2.38 10.33 7.56
CA GLU A 239 -2.34 10.78 8.96
C GLU A 239 -2.77 9.66 9.91
N LEU A 240 -3.80 8.87 9.56
CA LEU A 240 -4.23 7.72 10.36
C LEU A 240 -3.14 6.63 10.45
N SER A 241 -2.37 6.41 9.39
CA SER A 241 -1.28 5.42 9.41
C SER A 241 -0.16 5.73 10.40
N LYS A 242 -0.06 6.99 10.87
CA LYS A 242 0.95 7.41 11.86
C LYS A 242 0.46 7.26 13.30
N VAL A 243 -0.82 6.95 13.50
CA VAL A 243 -1.44 6.86 14.82
C VAL A 243 -1.16 5.47 15.40
N SER A 244 -0.50 5.40 16.56
CA SER A 244 -0.04 4.14 17.15
C SER A 244 -1.05 3.44 18.06
N ASN A 245 -2.13 4.12 18.47
CA ASN A 245 -3.16 3.59 19.39
C ASN A 245 -4.42 3.07 18.67
N ILE A 246 -4.33 2.79 17.37
CA ILE A 246 -5.44 2.24 16.59
C ILE A 246 -4.97 1.04 15.77
N ARG A 247 -5.85 0.05 15.62
CA ARG A 247 -5.66 -1.04 14.66
C ARG A 247 -6.36 -0.68 13.36
N LEU A 248 -5.60 -0.47 12.29
CA LEU A 248 -6.16 -0.19 10.97
C LEU A 248 -6.48 -1.50 10.24
N VAL A 249 -7.65 -1.54 9.61
CA VAL A 249 -8.01 -2.49 8.56
C VAL A 249 -8.32 -1.67 7.31
N GLY A 250 -7.37 -1.60 6.39
CA GLY A 250 -7.41 -0.80 5.19
C GLY A 250 -8.06 -1.53 4.01
N VAL A 251 -9.05 -0.87 3.42
CA VAL A 251 -9.72 -1.28 2.19
C VAL A 251 -9.52 -0.20 1.13
N TRP A 252 -8.82 -0.55 0.04
CA TRP A 252 -8.66 0.31 -1.13
C TRP A 252 -9.82 0.11 -2.11
N VAL A 253 -10.50 1.19 -2.50
CA VAL A 253 -11.60 1.19 -3.47
C VAL A 253 -11.15 1.89 -4.76
N GLY A 254 -10.86 1.10 -5.78
CA GLY A 254 -10.46 1.54 -7.11
C GLY A 254 -11.59 1.44 -8.15
N LEU A 255 -11.24 1.79 -9.38
CA LEU A 255 -12.01 1.48 -10.59
C LEU A 255 -11.12 0.66 -11.52
N ASP A 256 -11.73 -0.17 -12.37
CA ASP A 256 -10.99 -1.00 -13.34
C ASP A 256 -10.28 -0.20 -14.44
N SER A 257 -10.71 1.05 -14.67
CA SER A 257 -10.29 1.87 -15.80
C SER A 257 -10.25 3.36 -15.50
N ILE A 258 -9.25 4.02 -16.07
CA ILE A 258 -9.09 5.49 -15.99
C ILE A 258 -10.19 6.17 -16.83
N GLU A 259 -10.68 5.52 -17.90
CA GLU A 259 -11.78 6.05 -18.69
C GLU A 259 -13.05 6.24 -17.84
N LYS A 260 -13.45 5.25 -17.03
CA LYS A 260 -14.60 5.39 -16.12
C LYS A 260 -14.42 6.51 -15.10
N ILE A 261 -13.20 6.71 -14.62
CA ILE A 261 -12.86 7.84 -13.75
C ILE A 261 -13.11 9.18 -14.46
N GLN A 262 -12.66 9.29 -15.72
CA GLN A 262 -12.86 10.50 -16.53
C GLN A 262 -14.32 10.76 -16.84
N GLU A 263 -15.10 9.72 -17.16
CA GLU A 263 -16.53 9.81 -17.40
C GLU A 263 -17.27 10.30 -16.16
N ARG A 264 -16.97 9.75 -14.98
CA ARG A 264 -17.55 10.22 -13.71
C ARG A 264 -17.13 11.65 -13.40
N ALA A 265 -15.88 12.03 -13.64
CA ALA A 265 -15.41 13.40 -13.45
C ALA A 265 -16.12 14.39 -14.40
N ARG A 266 -16.36 14.00 -15.67
CA ARG A 266 -17.15 14.80 -16.62
C ARG A 266 -18.60 14.94 -16.20
N ALA A 267 -19.22 13.85 -15.74
CA ALA A 267 -20.58 13.89 -15.21
C ALA A 267 -20.69 14.82 -14.00
N GLN A 268 -19.69 14.82 -13.11
CA GLN A 268 -19.62 15.72 -11.96
C GLN A 268 -19.43 17.19 -12.37
N MET A 269 -18.61 17.47 -13.39
CA MET A 269 -18.50 18.82 -13.97
C MET A 269 -19.83 19.29 -14.58
N ALA A 270 -20.52 18.42 -15.32
CA ALA A 270 -21.83 18.73 -15.92
C ALA A 270 -22.93 18.95 -14.87
N SER A 271 -22.88 18.23 -13.74
CA SER A 271 -23.82 18.39 -12.62
C SER A 271 -23.58 19.64 -11.76
N GLY A 272 -22.43 20.32 -11.93
CA GLY A 272 -22.04 21.49 -11.14
C GLY A 272 -21.31 21.17 -9.84
N ASP A 273 -21.09 19.90 -9.50
CA ASP A 273 -20.32 19.47 -8.32
C ASP A 273 -18.83 19.85 -8.43
N ILE A 274 -18.31 19.97 -9.64
CA ILE A 274 -16.95 20.45 -9.92
C ILE A 274 -17.04 21.81 -10.60
N VAL A 275 -16.67 22.85 -9.84
CA VAL A 275 -16.57 24.22 -10.36
C VAL A 275 -15.29 24.36 -11.18
N ILE A 276 -15.43 24.77 -12.43
CA ILE A 276 -14.29 25.09 -13.31
C ILE A 276 -13.85 26.52 -12.95
N PRO A 277 -12.59 26.73 -12.52
CA PRO A 277 -12.09 28.06 -12.21
C PRO A 277 -12.18 29.00 -13.43
N PRO A 278 -12.50 30.29 -13.24
CA PRO A 278 -12.55 31.25 -14.34
C PRO A 278 -11.15 31.36 -14.97
N GLY A 279 -11.04 30.98 -16.26
CA GLY A 279 -9.79 31.00 -17.02
C GLY A 279 -9.15 29.63 -17.27
N GLU A 280 -9.72 28.54 -16.72
CA GLU A 280 -9.31 27.17 -17.04
C GLU A 280 -10.30 26.48 -17.98
N SER A 281 -9.79 25.58 -18.84
CA SER A 281 -10.63 24.71 -19.67
C SER A 281 -11.00 23.43 -18.94
N GLU A 282 -12.14 22.83 -19.30
CA GLU A 282 -12.57 21.51 -18.82
C GLU A 282 -11.47 20.46 -18.96
N ASP A 283 -10.77 20.44 -20.10
CA ASP A 283 -9.66 19.52 -20.34
C ASP A 283 -8.47 19.73 -19.39
N SER A 284 -8.21 20.97 -18.98
CA SER A 284 -7.14 21.29 -18.02
C SER A 284 -7.48 20.71 -16.64
N VAL A 285 -8.70 20.96 -16.18
CA VAL A 285 -9.21 20.46 -14.90
C VAL A 285 -9.23 18.93 -14.89
N LEU A 286 -9.70 18.32 -15.99
CA LEU A 286 -9.75 16.87 -16.13
C LEU A 286 -8.34 16.24 -16.11
N ARG A 287 -7.37 16.83 -16.81
CA ARG A 287 -5.97 16.37 -16.76
C ARG A 287 -5.37 16.50 -15.35
N ALA A 288 -5.64 17.60 -14.66
CA ALA A 288 -5.18 17.79 -13.28
C ALA A 288 -5.78 16.73 -12.34
N ARG A 289 -7.08 16.44 -12.48
CA ARG A 289 -7.77 15.38 -11.73
C ARG A 289 -7.19 14.01 -12.00
N VAL A 290 -7.01 13.63 -13.27
CA VAL A 290 -6.40 12.34 -13.64
C VAL A 290 -5.00 12.23 -13.05
N LYS A 291 -4.19 13.29 -13.11
CA LYS A 291 -2.86 13.31 -12.48
C LYS A 291 -2.92 13.07 -10.97
N ASN A 292 -3.88 13.68 -10.27
CA ASN A 292 -4.05 13.46 -8.83
C ASN A 292 -4.49 12.02 -8.54
N ILE A 293 -5.41 11.47 -9.35
CA ILE A 293 -5.89 10.10 -9.19
C ILE A 293 -4.78 9.07 -9.42
N VAL A 294 -3.89 9.31 -10.38
CA VAL A 294 -2.70 8.47 -10.58
C VAL A 294 -1.81 8.49 -9.33
N LYS A 295 -1.58 9.66 -8.72
CA LYS A 295 -0.83 9.76 -7.46
C LYS A 295 -1.52 9.03 -6.30
N ASP A 296 -2.85 9.10 -6.25
CA ASP A 296 -3.63 8.40 -5.23
C ASP A 296 -3.48 6.89 -5.40
N ILE A 297 -3.55 6.37 -6.64
CA ILE A 297 -3.34 4.96 -6.96
C ILE A 297 -1.91 4.53 -6.61
N GLU A 298 -0.91 5.33 -6.96
CA GLU A 298 0.49 5.08 -6.59
C GLU A 298 0.63 4.93 -5.07
N TYR A 299 -0.02 5.80 -4.28
CA TYR A 299 -0.04 5.68 -2.83
C TYR A 299 -0.75 4.40 -2.36
N GLY A 300 -1.92 4.08 -2.92
CA GLY A 300 -2.66 2.85 -2.60
C GLY A 300 -1.79 1.60 -2.77
N VAL A 301 -1.00 1.53 -3.84
CA VAL A 301 -0.12 0.39 -4.13
C VAL A 301 1.13 0.35 -3.25
N LEU A 302 1.72 1.52 -2.93
CA LEU A 302 3.01 1.60 -2.24
C LEU A 302 2.91 1.69 -0.71
N SER A 303 1.79 2.14 -0.17
CA SER A 303 1.63 2.44 1.26
C SER A 303 1.71 1.22 2.17
N GLY A 304 1.31 0.04 1.69
CA GLY A 304 1.30 -1.18 2.49
C GLY A 304 0.27 -1.20 3.63
N ILE A 305 -0.60 -0.18 3.73
CA ILE A 305 -1.63 -0.05 4.79
C ILE A 305 -2.99 -0.65 4.39
N PHE A 306 -3.11 -1.16 3.16
CA PHE A 306 -4.36 -1.70 2.63
C PHE A 306 -4.23 -3.20 2.46
N GLU A 307 -4.97 -3.98 3.27
CA GLU A 307 -5.02 -5.44 3.17
C GLU A 307 -5.96 -5.89 2.06
N PHE A 308 -7.00 -5.10 1.77
CA PHE A 308 -8.02 -5.43 0.79
C PHE A 308 -8.06 -4.40 -0.33
N THR A 309 -8.32 -4.87 -1.56
CA THR A 309 -8.54 -4.03 -2.73
C THR A 309 -9.83 -4.44 -3.42
N ILE A 310 -10.72 -3.48 -3.63
CA ILE A 310 -12.04 -3.63 -4.25
C ILE A 310 -12.05 -2.79 -5.53
N LEU A 311 -12.42 -3.39 -6.65
CA LEU A 311 -12.64 -2.70 -7.92
C LEU A 311 -14.14 -2.44 -8.06
N ASN A 312 -14.56 -1.17 -7.93
CA ASN A 312 -15.96 -0.82 -7.85
C ASN A 312 -16.63 -0.67 -9.22
N ASP A 313 -16.80 -1.81 -9.90
CA ASP A 313 -17.55 -1.90 -11.15
C ASP A 313 -19.05 -2.09 -10.91
N ASP A 314 -19.40 -3.01 -10.01
CA ASP A 314 -20.77 -3.24 -9.55
C ASP A 314 -20.89 -2.92 -8.05
N ILE A 315 -21.90 -2.12 -7.69
CA ILE A 315 -22.08 -1.63 -6.32
C ILE A 315 -22.47 -2.75 -5.35
N GLU A 316 -23.25 -3.74 -5.81
CA GLU A 316 -23.72 -4.83 -4.96
C GLU A 316 -22.59 -5.84 -4.70
N GLU A 317 -21.84 -6.20 -5.73
CA GLU A 317 -20.66 -7.06 -5.59
C GLU A 317 -19.59 -6.40 -4.70
N SER A 318 -19.29 -5.12 -4.96
CA SER A 318 -18.33 -4.35 -4.17
C SER A 318 -18.75 -4.21 -2.71
N LEU A 319 -20.06 -4.14 -2.45
CA LEU A 319 -20.58 -4.13 -1.09
C LEU A 319 -20.42 -5.48 -0.39
N GLN A 320 -20.60 -6.59 -1.09
CA GLN A 320 -20.32 -7.92 -0.53
C GLN A 320 -18.83 -8.09 -0.21
N GLN A 321 -17.94 -7.65 -1.10
CA GLN A 321 -16.50 -7.66 -0.86
C GLN A 321 -16.13 -6.76 0.33
N LEU A 322 -16.72 -5.56 0.43
CA LEU A 322 -16.50 -4.65 1.57
C LEU A 322 -16.99 -5.27 2.89
N LYS A 323 -18.13 -5.95 2.90
CA LYS A 323 -18.61 -6.68 4.09
C LYS A 323 -17.65 -7.78 4.50
N ALA A 324 -17.16 -8.58 3.54
CA ALA A 324 -16.20 -9.64 3.82
C ALA A 324 -14.88 -9.10 4.40
N ALA A 325 -14.41 -7.96 3.88
CA ALA A 325 -13.25 -7.25 4.44
C ALA A 325 -13.54 -6.69 5.84
N ALA A 326 -14.73 -6.13 6.06
CA ALA A 326 -15.13 -5.54 7.33
C ALA A 326 -15.25 -6.58 8.47
N GLU A 327 -15.60 -7.84 8.16
CA GLU A 327 -15.56 -8.93 9.15
C GLU A 327 -14.15 -9.20 9.69
N TYR A 328 -13.09 -8.77 8.98
CA TYR A 328 -11.72 -8.87 9.47
C TYR A 328 -11.46 -7.95 10.68
N CYS A 329 -12.28 -6.90 10.88
CA CYS A 329 -12.20 -6.03 12.05
C CYS A 329 -12.50 -6.75 13.37
N PHE A 330 -13.23 -7.87 13.32
CA PHE A 330 -13.65 -8.62 14.52
C PHE A 330 -12.84 -9.91 14.75
N LYS A 331 -11.91 -10.22 13.85
CA LYS A 331 -10.95 -11.32 14.00
C LYS A 331 -9.71 -10.85 14.76
#